data_AF-A0A1L6JE69-F1
#
_entry.id   AF-A0A1L6JE69-F1
#
_cell.length_a   1.000
_cell.length_b   1.000
_cell.length_c   1.000
_cell.angle_alpha   90.00
_cell.angle_beta   90.00
_cell.angle_gamma   90.00
#
_symmetry.space_group_name_H-M   'P 1'
#
loop_
_entity.id
_entity.type
_entity.pdbx_description
1 polymer ?
#
loop_
_entity_poly.entity_id
_entity_poly.type
_entity_poly.pdbx_seq_one_letter_code
_entity_poly.pdbx_strand_id
1 'polypeptide(L)'
;MTDSNQEGEDDAPPAEHVSLSDPEFKKQLALVIPHLRAFGRSLSGSRDVADDLVQETLLKAWAARKRFQAGTNMRAWTFIILRNLYLSQMRRARFRGEWDDLVADRLLAAPAAQDKHVDLADMQRALLHLPQPQREALILVGAGGFAYEEAAEICGVAVGTIKSRVARGRVALETLMTDGSLPSRRDSESDGRTALDTIMDEVDQLSRDR
;
A
#
# COMPACT_ATOMS: atom_id res chain seq x y z
N MET A 1 -45.94 35.97 -25.75
CA MET A 1 -45.18 36.93 -24.93
C MET A 1 -44.72 36.23 -23.66
N THR A 2 -43.57 35.57 -23.78
CA THR A 2 -42.54 35.31 -22.75
C THR A 2 -41.59 34.30 -23.39
N ASP A 3 -40.70 34.87 -24.19
CA ASP A 3 -39.43 34.27 -24.55
C ASP A 3 -38.60 34.21 -23.27
N SER A 4 -38.06 33.06 -22.92
CA SER A 4 -37.07 32.92 -21.84
C SER A 4 -36.08 31.86 -22.27
N ASN A 5 -35.28 32.28 -23.25
CA ASN A 5 -34.08 31.64 -23.71
C ASN A 5 -33.06 31.69 -22.56
N GLN A 6 -32.87 30.56 -21.87
CA GLN A 6 -31.79 30.35 -20.91
C GLN A 6 -30.54 29.93 -21.69
N GLU A 7 -29.83 30.92 -22.22
CA GLU A 7 -28.51 30.75 -22.81
C GLU A 7 -27.42 30.91 -21.75
N GLY A 8 -26.59 29.87 -21.64
CA GLY A 8 -25.14 30.02 -21.54
C GLY A 8 -24.58 30.48 -20.19
N GLU A 9 -24.45 29.57 -19.24
CA GLU A 9 -23.59 29.77 -18.07
C GLU A 9 -22.91 28.45 -17.68
N ASP A 10 -21.96 27.97 -18.52
CA ASP A 10 -20.79 27.19 -18.03
C ASP A 10 -19.70 26.88 -19.11
N ASP A 11 -19.41 27.79 -20.05
CA ASP A 11 -18.26 27.59 -20.98
C ASP A 11 -17.03 28.34 -20.47
N ALA A 12 -16.58 27.97 -19.26
CA ALA A 12 -15.24 28.32 -18.84
C ALA A 12 -14.24 27.56 -19.73
N PRO A 13 -13.29 28.23 -20.41
CA PRO A 13 -12.35 27.55 -21.28
C PRO A 13 -11.61 26.47 -20.48
N PRO A 14 -11.41 25.26 -21.05
CA PRO A 14 -10.75 24.17 -20.33
C PRO A 14 -9.39 24.66 -19.84
N ALA A 15 -9.17 24.55 -18.53
CA ALA A 15 -7.92 24.96 -17.90
C ALA A 15 -6.74 24.38 -18.69
N GLU A 16 -5.88 25.27 -19.20
CA GLU A 16 -4.77 24.89 -20.07
C GLU A 16 -3.88 23.85 -19.36
N HIS A 17 -3.57 22.76 -20.07
CA HIS A 17 -2.67 21.76 -19.52
C HIS A 17 -1.25 22.32 -19.49
N VAL A 18 -0.70 22.48 -18.29
CA VAL A 18 0.64 23.02 -18.08
C VAL A 18 1.50 21.91 -17.51
N SER A 19 2.46 21.45 -18.30
CA SER A 19 3.44 20.45 -17.86
C SER A 19 4.64 21.11 -17.16
N LEU A 20 5.21 20.44 -16.16
CA LEU A 20 6.48 20.86 -15.55
C LEU A 20 7.66 20.63 -16.48
N SER A 21 8.72 21.43 -16.31
CA SER A 21 10.02 21.10 -16.91
C SER A 21 10.59 19.80 -16.31
N ASP A 22 11.41 19.09 -17.09
CA ASP A 22 11.99 17.81 -16.66
C ASP A 22 12.80 17.93 -15.34
N PRO A 23 13.61 18.99 -15.09
CA PRO A 23 14.30 19.18 -13.82
C PRO A 23 13.35 19.42 -12.63
N GLU A 24 12.31 20.24 -12.81
CA GLU A 24 11.33 20.52 -11.75
C GLU A 24 10.51 19.29 -11.40
N PHE A 25 10.07 18.55 -12.42
CA PHE A 25 9.37 17.29 -12.25
C PHE A 25 10.25 16.29 -11.48
N LYS A 26 11.52 16.13 -11.86
CA LYS A 26 12.47 15.25 -11.15
C LYS A 26 12.62 15.64 -9.68
N LYS A 27 12.72 16.95 -9.38
CA LYS A 27 12.80 17.46 -8.01
C LYS A 27 11.56 17.10 -7.20
N GLN A 28 10.36 17.37 -7.74
CA GLN A 28 9.10 17.03 -7.06
C GLN A 28 8.93 15.51 -6.88
N LEU A 29 9.29 14.72 -7.90
CA LEU A 29 9.21 13.27 -7.85
C LEU A 29 10.16 12.69 -6.78
N ALA A 30 11.37 13.25 -6.63
CA ALA A 30 12.31 12.81 -5.60
C ALA A 30 11.78 13.03 -4.17
N LEU A 31 11.06 14.14 -3.95
CA LEU A 31 10.49 14.47 -2.64
C LEU A 31 9.40 13.47 -2.20
N VAL A 32 8.70 12.82 -3.13
CA VAL A 32 7.64 11.85 -2.78
C VAL A 32 8.15 10.43 -2.52
N ILE A 33 9.42 10.13 -2.81
CA ILE A 33 9.99 8.77 -2.66
C ILE A 33 9.82 8.19 -1.25
N PRO A 34 10.12 8.90 -0.15
CA PRO A 34 9.95 8.34 1.20
C PRO A 34 8.49 7.98 1.49
N HIS A 35 7.55 8.80 1.01
CA HIS A 35 6.11 8.57 1.16
C HIS A 35 5.63 7.36 0.35
N LEU A 36 6.10 7.22 -0.89
CA LEU A 36 5.80 6.06 -1.73
C LEU A 36 6.32 4.76 -1.11
N ARG A 37 7.53 4.77 -0.53
CA ARG A 37 8.09 3.60 0.19
C ARG A 37 7.28 3.25 1.43
N ALA A 38 6.89 4.25 2.23
CA ALA A 38 6.05 4.02 3.40
C ALA A 38 4.68 3.42 3.00
N PHE A 39 4.05 3.96 1.95
CA PHE A 39 2.78 3.48 1.43
C PHE A 39 2.90 2.07 0.83
N GLY A 40 3.94 1.82 0.03
CA GLY A 40 4.22 0.50 -0.54
C GLY A 40 4.42 -0.57 0.53
N ARG A 41 5.13 -0.25 1.62
CA ARG A 41 5.33 -1.18 2.76
C ARG A 41 4.04 -1.47 3.50
N SER A 42 3.21 -0.46 3.76
CA SER A 42 1.94 -0.68 4.46
C SER A 42 0.89 -1.41 3.61
N LEU A 43 0.99 -1.33 2.29
CA LEU A 43 0.15 -2.13 1.38
C LEU A 43 0.63 -3.58 1.25
N SER A 44 1.93 -3.78 1.00
CA SER A 44 2.50 -5.08 0.64
C SER A 44 2.98 -5.91 1.83
N GLY A 45 3.25 -5.28 2.97
CA GLY A 45 3.86 -5.94 4.13
C GLY A 45 5.35 -6.27 3.98
N SER A 46 5.95 -6.04 2.81
CA SER A 46 7.32 -6.46 2.49
C SER A 46 8.16 -5.29 1.99
N ARG A 47 9.37 -5.14 2.53
CA ARG A 47 10.30 -4.08 2.13
C ARG A 47 10.73 -4.23 0.67
N ASP A 48 11.11 -5.42 0.25
CA ASP A 48 11.65 -5.66 -1.09
C ASP A 48 10.57 -5.43 -2.16
N VAL A 49 9.36 -5.98 -1.93
CA VAL A 49 8.20 -5.73 -2.80
C VAL A 49 7.86 -4.25 -2.86
N ALA A 50 7.89 -3.55 -1.72
CA ALA A 50 7.63 -2.12 -1.71
C ALA A 50 8.68 -1.34 -2.50
N ASP A 51 9.96 -1.68 -2.37
CA ASP A 51 11.05 -1.00 -3.06
C ASP A 51 10.98 -1.22 -4.58
N ASP A 52 10.66 -2.43 -5.03
CA ASP A 52 10.42 -2.74 -6.45
C ASP A 52 9.19 -2.01 -7.00
N LEU A 53 8.09 -2.03 -6.23
CA LEU A 53 6.85 -1.33 -6.58
C LEU A 53 7.09 0.18 -6.72
N VAL A 54 7.89 0.77 -5.83
CA VAL A 54 8.27 2.18 -5.90
C VAL A 54 9.14 2.45 -7.12
N GLN A 55 10.14 1.62 -7.41
CA GLN A 55 10.99 1.79 -8.60
C GLN A 55 10.15 1.80 -9.88
N GLU A 56 9.27 0.81 -10.05
CA GLU A 56 8.41 0.73 -11.23
C GLU A 56 7.42 1.92 -11.27
N THR A 57 6.92 2.38 -10.12
CA THR A 57 6.10 3.60 -10.02
C THR A 57 6.87 4.83 -10.52
N LEU A 58 8.13 5.02 -10.09
CA LEU A 58 8.94 6.16 -10.51
C LEU A 58 9.22 6.13 -12.02
N LEU A 59 9.48 4.96 -12.60
CA LEU A 59 9.65 4.79 -14.05
C LEU A 59 8.37 5.16 -14.82
N LYS A 60 7.21 4.69 -14.35
CA LYS A 60 5.92 5.03 -14.97
C LYS A 60 5.58 6.51 -14.81
N ALA A 61 5.86 7.11 -13.64
CA ALA A 61 5.68 8.53 -13.39
C ALA A 61 6.56 9.36 -14.33
N TRP A 62 7.84 9.00 -14.50
CA TRP A 62 8.75 9.66 -15.42
C TRP A 62 8.31 9.54 -16.88
N ALA A 63 7.86 8.36 -17.30
CA ALA A 63 7.31 8.15 -18.64
C ALA A 63 6.04 8.99 -18.88
N ALA A 64 5.19 9.13 -17.85
CA ALA A 64 3.95 9.89 -17.90
C ALA A 64 4.10 11.38 -17.51
N ARG A 65 5.32 11.90 -17.31
CA ARG A 65 5.55 13.24 -16.73
C ARG A 65 4.87 14.39 -17.47
N LYS A 66 4.69 14.25 -18.80
CA LYS A 66 3.98 15.25 -19.61
C LYS A 66 2.47 15.27 -19.40
N ARG A 67 1.90 14.27 -18.73
CA ARG A 67 0.48 14.24 -18.34
C ARG A 67 0.25 14.87 -16.96
N PHE A 68 1.30 15.04 -16.16
CA PHE A 68 1.18 15.70 -14.87
C PHE A 68 0.87 17.18 -15.05
N GLN A 69 -0.19 17.66 -14.39
CA GLN A 69 -0.57 19.06 -14.38
C GLN A 69 0.20 19.81 -13.28
N ALA A 70 0.96 20.83 -13.65
CA ALA A 70 1.65 21.70 -12.72
C ALA A 70 0.67 22.36 -11.73
N GLY A 71 1.09 22.50 -10.48
CA GLY A 71 0.25 23.02 -9.40
C GLY A 71 -0.67 21.99 -8.73
N THR A 72 -0.80 20.79 -9.28
CA THR A 72 -1.55 19.69 -8.62
C THR A 72 -0.67 18.90 -7.65
N ASN A 73 -1.29 18.03 -6.85
CA ASN A 73 -0.61 17.26 -5.81
C ASN A 73 0.19 16.08 -6.40
N MET A 74 1.52 16.25 -6.55
CA MET A 74 2.45 15.21 -7.00
C MET A 74 2.35 13.91 -6.17
N ARG A 75 2.11 14.05 -4.87
CA ARG A 75 1.99 12.90 -3.96
C ARG A 75 0.73 12.10 -4.25
N ALA A 76 -0.42 12.76 -4.39
CA ALA A 76 -1.66 12.08 -4.76
C ALA A 76 -1.55 11.40 -6.14
N TRP A 77 -0.99 12.11 -7.12
CA TRP A 77 -0.81 11.60 -8.48
C TRP A 77 0.10 10.36 -8.53
N THR A 78 1.23 10.37 -7.83
CA THR A 78 2.12 9.20 -7.76
C THR A 78 1.53 8.04 -6.94
N PHE A 79 0.71 8.33 -5.93
CA PHE A 79 -0.01 7.30 -5.16
C PHE A 79 -1.06 6.58 -6.02
N ILE A 80 -1.73 7.29 -6.94
CA ILE A 80 -2.62 6.66 -7.94
C ILE A 80 -1.85 5.65 -8.78
N ILE A 81 -0.68 6.03 -9.30
CA ILE A 81 0.16 5.16 -10.13
C ILE A 81 0.58 3.91 -9.35
N LEU A 82 1.10 4.10 -8.13
CA LEU A 82 1.54 3.01 -7.26
C LEU A 82 0.41 2.05 -6.93
N ARG A 83 -0.75 2.58 -6.53
CA ARG A 83 -1.94 1.79 -6.19
C ARG A 83 -2.39 0.95 -7.39
N ASN A 84 -2.52 1.55 -8.56
CA ASN A 84 -2.95 0.86 -9.76
C ASN A 84 -1.98 -0.25 -10.16
N LEU A 85 -0.67 0.00 -10.01
CA LEU A 85 0.35 -1.00 -10.25
C LEU A 85 0.24 -2.16 -9.26
N TYR A 86 0.13 -1.89 -7.96
CA TYR A 86 -0.02 -2.92 -6.93
C TYR A 86 -1.26 -3.79 -7.16
N LEU A 87 -2.42 -3.17 -7.42
CA LEU A 87 -3.66 -3.88 -7.75
C LEU A 87 -3.54 -4.76 -8.99
N SER A 88 -2.81 -4.28 -10.01
CA SER A 88 -2.54 -5.06 -11.22
C SER A 88 -1.62 -6.26 -10.95
N GLN A 89 -0.57 -6.08 -10.15
CA GLN A 89 0.34 -7.16 -9.75
C GLN A 89 -0.42 -8.22 -8.93
N MET A 90 -1.23 -7.80 -7.97
CA MET A 90 -2.05 -8.69 -7.15
C MET A 90 -3.03 -9.51 -7.98
N ARG A 91 -3.79 -8.87 -8.89
CA ARG A 91 -4.73 -9.61 -9.77
C ARG A 91 -3.99 -10.68 -10.57
N ARG A 92 -2.84 -10.32 -11.17
CA ARG A 92 -2.03 -11.26 -11.97
C ARG A 92 -1.51 -12.44 -11.16
N ALA A 93 -1.09 -12.20 -9.92
CA ALA A 93 -0.53 -13.24 -9.09
C ALA A 93 -1.59 -14.18 -8.48
N ARG A 94 -2.82 -13.67 -8.21
CA ARG A 94 -3.98 -14.53 -7.89
C ARG A 94 -4.27 -15.53 -9.01
N PHE A 95 -4.18 -15.11 -10.26
CA PHE A 95 -4.35 -16.00 -11.42
C PHE A 95 -3.23 -17.05 -11.56
N ARG A 96 -2.05 -16.83 -10.95
CA ARG A 96 -0.95 -17.80 -10.93
C ARG A 96 -0.90 -18.68 -9.68
N GLY A 97 -1.82 -18.49 -8.72
CA GLY A 97 -1.85 -19.23 -7.46
C GLY A 97 -0.76 -18.81 -6.45
N GLU A 98 -0.05 -17.70 -6.70
CA GLU A 98 1.13 -17.32 -5.91
C GLU A 98 0.80 -16.42 -4.71
N TRP A 99 -0.42 -15.89 -4.59
CA TRP A 99 -0.68 -14.71 -3.76
C TRP A 99 -1.43 -14.93 -2.46
N ASP A 100 -2.10 -16.08 -2.27
CA ASP A 100 -2.95 -16.30 -1.09
C ASP A 100 -2.11 -16.53 0.19
N ASP A 101 -0.93 -17.15 0.07
CA ASP A 101 -0.11 -17.50 1.25
C ASP A 101 0.98 -16.44 1.58
N LEU A 102 1.42 -15.64 0.60
CA LEU A 102 2.68 -14.88 0.73
C LEU A 102 2.63 -13.56 1.51
N VAL A 103 1.46 -12.91 1.69
CA VAL A 103 1.41 -11.57 2.33
C VAL A 103 1.36 -11.67 3.85
N ALA A 104 0.69 -12.71 4.39
CA ALA A 104 0.65 -12.98 5.81
C ALA A 104 1.94 -13.69 6.28
N ASP A 105 2.40 -14.72 5.58
CA ASP A 105 3.60 -15.49 5.96
C ASP A 105 4.89 -14.67 5.95
N ARG A 106 5.04 -13.75 4.99
CA ARG A 106 6.30 -12.99 4.82
C ARG A 106 6.56 -11.99 5.96
N LEU A 107 5.53 -11.64 6.73
CA LEU A 107 5.68 -10.82 7.94
C LEU A 107 6.02 -11.65 9.19
N LEU A 108 5.72 -12.95 9.20
CA LEU A 108 6.09 -13.87 10.29
C LEU A 108 7.62 -14.12 10.36
N ALA A 109 8.35 -13.82 9.28
CA ALA A 109 9.78 -14.09 9.13
C ALA A 109 10.73 -12.92 9.47
N ALA A 110 10.22 -11.73 9.81
CA ALA A 110 11.06 -10.57 10.12
C ALA A 110 11.51 -10.56 11.60
N PRO A 111 12.81 -10.40 11.92
CA PRO A 111 13.28 -10.40 13.30
C PRO A 111 12.88 -9.11 14.05
N ALA A 112 12.41 -9.27 15.29
CA ALA A 112 11.98 -8.17 16.15
C ALA A 112 13.17 -7.44 16.80
N ALA A 113 13.08 -6.11 16.90
CA ALA A 113 13.97 -5.31 17.72
C ALA A 113 13.13 -4.43 18.67
N GLN A 114 13.22 -4.62 19.99
CA GLN A 114 12.88 -3.70 21.09
C GLN A 114 11.45 -3.08 21.20
N ASP A 115 10.82 -3.28 22.36
CA ASP A 115 9.45 -2.99 22.83
C ASP A 115 8.58 -1.88 22.19
N LYS A 116 9.13 -0.79 21.63
CA LYS A 116 8.32 0.20 20.86
C LYS A 116 8.05 -0.22 19.41
N HIS A 117 8.87 -1.11 18.86
CA HIS A 117 8.66 -1.68 17.54
C HIS A 117 7.61 -2.78 17.53
N VAL A 118 7.24 -3.33 18.70
CA VAL A 118 6.23 -4.38 18.82
C VAL A 118 4.85 -3.83 18.45
N ASP A 119 4.44 -2.67 18.99
CA ASP A 119 3.16 -2.04 18.65
C ASP A 119 3.03 -1.65 17.16
N LEU A 120 4.13 -1.14 16.58
CA LEU A 120 4.17 -0.75 15.17
C LEU A 120 4.14 -1.96 14.24
N ALA A 121 4.88 -3.02 14.59
CA ALA A 121 4.85 -4.27 13.85
C ALA A 121 3.46 -4.89 13.93
N ASP A 122 2.84 -4.93 15.12
CA ASP A 122 1.51 -5.48 15.36
C ASP A 122 0.41 -4.70 14.64
N MET A 123 0.48 -3.37 14.66
CA MET A 123 -0.39 -2.53 13.83
C MET A 123 -0.19 -2.83 12.34
N GLN A 124 1.04 -3.01 11.87
CA GLN A 124 1.30 -3.37 10.49
C GLN A 124 0.71 -4.75 10.15
N ARG A 125 0.84 -5.75 11.02
CA ARG A 125 0.21 -7.08 10.79
C ARG A 125 -1.31 -6.95 10.77
N ALA A 126 -1.88 -6.22 11.73
CA ALA A 126 -3.31 -6.01 11.84
C ALA A 126 -3.89 -5.34 10.57
N LEU A 127 -3.20 -4.33 10.04
CA LEU A 127 -3.57 -3.69 8.78
C LEU A 127 -3.61 -4.69 7.61
N LEU A 128 -2.65 -5.61 7.53
CA LEU A 128 -2.61 -6.60 6.44
C LEU A 128 -3.77 -7.61 6.50
N HIS A 129 -4.35 -7.85 7.67
CA HIS A 129 -5.54 -8.70 7.84
C HIS A 129 -6.84 -8.01 7.42
N LEU A 130 -6.83 -6.68 7.30
CA LEU A 130 -8.02 -5.97 6.83
C LEU A 130 -8.26 -6.23 5.34
N PRO A 131 -9.54 -6.25 4.91
CA PRO A 131 -9.88 -6.18 3.50
C PRO A 131 -9.16 -5.02 2.83
N GLN A 132 -8.53 -5.28 1.68
CA GLN A 132 -7.68 -4.31 1.00
C GLN A 132 -8.31 -2.91 0.84
N PRO A 133 -9.59 -2.74 0.44
CA PRO A 133 -10.18 -1.41 0.31
C PRO A 133 -10.25 -0.64 1.65
N GLN A 134 -10.38 -1.34 2.77
CA GLN A 134 -10.37 -0.75 4.11
C GLN A 134 -8.94 -0.38 4.53
N ARG A 135 -7.98 -1.31 4.34
CA ARG A 135 -6.55 -1.06 4.54
C ARG A 135 -6.08 0.19 3.78
N GLU A 136 -6.37 0.27 2.48
CA GLU A 136 -6.03 1.42 1.63
C GLU A 136 -6.58 2.72 2.19
N ALA A 137 -7.87 2.74 2.56
CA ALA A 137 -8.52 3.95 3.08
C ALA A 137 -7.92 4.43 4.41
N LEU A 138 -7.61 3.51 5.33
CA LEU A 138 -6.97 3.85 6.61
C LEU A 138 -5.56 4.41 6.40
N ILE A 139 -4.78 3.81 5.52
CA ILE A 139 -3.41 4.26 5.25
C ILE A 139 -3.44 5.63 4.59
N LEU A 140 -4.32 5.88 3.61
CA LEU A 140 -4.39 7.17 2.92
C LEU A 140 -4.81 8.32 3.84
N VAL A 141 -5.89 8.13 4.61
CA VAL A 141 -6.43 9.19 5.48
C VAL A 141 -5.62 9.33 6.77
N GLY A 142 -5.23 8.21 7.40
CA GLY A 142 -4.51 8.21 8.67
C GLY A 142 -3.03 8.53 8.49
N ALA A 143 -2.26 7.57 7.97
CA ALA A 143 -0.81 7.73 7.83
C ALA A 143 -0.40 8.68 6.70
N GLY A 144 -1.20 8.72 5.63
CA GLY A 144 -0.99 9.58 4.47
C GLY A 144 -1.51 11.01 4.67
N GLY A 145 -2.33 11.28 5.69
CA GLY A 145 -2.86 12.63 5.95
C GLY A 145 -3.58 13.26 4.76
N PHE A 146 -4.13 12.45 3.84
CA PHE A 146 -4.94 12.96 2.74
C PHE A 146 -6.33 13.33 3.24
N ALA A 147 -6.91 14.38 2.65
CA ALA A 147 -8.33 14.64 2.82
C ALA A 147 -9.17 13.49 2.26
N TYR A 148 -10.43 13.38 2.68
CA TYR A 148 -11.31 12.31 2.20
C TYR A 148 -11.53 12.38 0.69
N GLU A 149 -11.56 13.59 0.15
CA GLU A 149 -11.71 13.92 -1.27
C GLU A 149 -10.51 13.42 -2.07
N GLU A 150 -9.30 13.77 -1.66
CA GLU A 150 -8.06 13.30 -2.31
C GLU A 150 -7.92 11.77 -2.21
N ALA A 151 -8.26 11.17 -1.06
CA ALA A 151 -8.24 9.71 -0.91
C ALA A 151 -9.26 9.02 -1.83
N ALA A 152 -10.41 9.66 -2.07
CA ALA A 152 -11.45 9.17 -2.97
C ALA A 152 -10.97 9.18 -4.42
N GLU A 153 -10.32 10.27 -4.84
CA GLU A 153 -9.65 10.38 -6.14
C GLU A 153 -8.58 9.31 -6.32
N ILE A 154 -7.70 9.14 -5.31
CA ILE A 154 -6.64 8.12 -5.34
C ILE A 154 -7.22 6.71 -5.52
N CYS A 155 -8.35 6.44 -4.85
CA CYS A 155 -9.00 5.14 -4.89
C CYS A 155 -9.94 4.94 -6.09
N GLY A 156 -10.29 6.01 -6.81
CA GLY A 156 -11.30 5.99 -7.88
C GLY A 156 -12.70 5.64 -7.39
N VAL A 157 -13.13 6.18 -6.24
CA VAL A 157 -14.45 5.92 -5.64
C VAL A 157 -15.10 7.20 -5.11
N ALA A 158 -16.36 7.15 -4.69
CA ALA A 158 -17.03 8.28 -4.06
C ALA A 158 -16.47 8.58 -2.65
N VAL A 159 -16.51 9.85 -2.23
CA VAL A 159 -16.06 10.30 -0.90
C VAL A 159 -16.79 9.55 0.23
N GLY A 160 -18.10 9.33 0.09
CA GLY A 160 -18.88 8.52 1.06
C GLY A 160 -18.39 7.07 1.17
N THR A 161 -17.86 6.50 0.08
CA THR A 161 -17.24 5.17 0.09
C THR A 161 -15.95 5.17 0.89
N ILE A 162 -15.12 6.22 0.82
CA ILE A 162 -13.93 6.33 1.66
C ILE A 162 -14.33 6.45 3.13
N LYS A 163 -15.26 7.35 3.48
CA LYS A 163 -15.73 7.52 4.86
C LYS A 163 -16.21 6.20 5.47
N SER A 164 -17.03 5.44 4.74
CA SER A 164 -17.51 4.13 5.21
C SER A 164 -16.43 3.04 5.26
N ARG A 165 -15.40 3.09 4.40
CA ARG A 165 -14.24 2.18 4.46
C ARG A 165 -13.35 2.50 5.66
N VAL A 166 -13.10 3.78 5.94
CA VAL A 166 -12.34 4.22 7.12
C VAL A 166 -13.07 3.83 8.40
N ALA A 167 -14.37 4.10 8.50
CA ALA A 167 -15.15 3.76 9.68
C ALA A 167 -15.10 2.25 9.98
N ARG A 168 -15.40 1.41 8.98
CA ARG A 168 -15.34 -0.06 9.14
C ARG A 168 -13.92 -0.57 9.40
N GLY A 169 -12.93 -0.01 8.70
CA GLY A 169 -11.53 -0.36 8.89
C GLY A 169 -11.05 -0.05 10.31
N ARG A 170 -11.44 1.08 10.90
CA ARG A 170 -11.08 1.45 12.27
C ARG A 170 -11.63 0.43 13.27
N VAL A 171 -12.93 0.09 13.17
CA VAL A 171 -13.56 -0.91 14.03
C VAL A 171 -12.85 -2.26 13.89
N ALA A 172 -12.62 -2.73 12.65
CA ALA A 172 -11.95 -4.01 12.42
C ALA A 172 -10.50 -4.01 12.93
N LEU A 173 -9.77 -2.89 12.77
CA LEU A 173 -8.41 -2.75 13.28
C LEU A 173 -8.37 -2.78 14.81
N GLU A 174 -9.30 -2.06 15.46
CA GLU A 174 -9.44 -2.04 16.92
C GLU A 174 -9.76 -3.43 17.47
N THR A 175 -10.68 -4.16 16.84
CA THR A 175 -10.98 -5.56 17.19
C THR A 175 -9.73 -6.44 17.06
N LEU A 176 -8.99 -6.36 15.95
CA LEU A 176 -7.77 -7.15 15.74
C LEU A 176 -6.68 -6.84 16.77
N MET A 177 -6.54 -5.58 17.19
CA MET A 177 -5.53 -5.16 18.16
C MET A 177 -5.94 -5.43 19.61
N THR A 178 -7.24 -5.43 19.94
CA THR A 178 -7.74 -5.61 21.32
C THR A 178 -7.98 -7.07 21.66
N ASP A 179 -8.56 -7.84 20.74
CA ASP A 179 -8.97 -9.22 21.00
C ASP A 179 -7.82 -10.23 20.83
N GLY A 180 -6.61 -9.76 20.49
CA GLY A 180 -5.42 -10.60 20.32
C GLY A 180 -5.50 -11.62 19.17
N SER A 181 -6.57 -11.61 18.36
CA SER A 181 -6.75 -12.49 17.19
C SER A 181 -5.95 -12.04 15.96
N LEU A 182 -4.74 -11.51 16.16
CA LEU A 182 -3.73 -11.59 15.12
C LEU A 182 -3.28 -13.05 15.12
N PRO A 183 -3.31 -13.78 13.99
CA PRO A 183 -2.75 -15.13 13.93
C PRO A 183 -1.38 -15.10 14.60
N SER A 184 -1.29 -15.83 15.70
CA SER A 184 -0.11 -15.84 16.53
C SER A 184 1.00 -16.46 15.70
N ARG A 185 2.20 -15.89 15.76
CA ARG A 185 3.42 -16.51 15.20
C ARG A 185 3.65 -17.95 15.70
N ARG A 186 2.94 -18.35 16.76
CA ARG A 186 3.03 -19.67 17.40
C ARG A 186 2.17 -20.76 16.77
N ASP A 187 1.16 -20.41 15.96
CA ASP A 187 0.25 -21.44 15.42
C ASP A 187 0.80 -22.13 14.15
N SER A 188 2.00 -21.76 13.69
CA SER A 188 2.79 -22.51 12.71
C SER A 188 3.86 -23.42 13.32
N GLU A 189 3.88 -23.63 14.65
CA GLU A 189 4.62 -24.75 15.25
C GLU A 189 3.79 -26.04 15.10
N SER A 190 3.79 -26.59 13.89
CA SER A 190 3.50 -28.00 13.63
C SER A 190 4.80 -28.71 13.25
N ASP A 191 5.70 -28.82 14.23
CA ASP A 191 6.50 -29.99 14.60
C ASP A 191 7.61 -29.43 15.49
N GLY A 192 7.77 -29.96 16.71
CA GLY A 192 8.68 -29.45 17.73
C GLY A 192 10.16 -29.68 17.42
N ARG A 193 10.62 -29.23 16.24
CA ARG A 193 12.01 -29.23 15.80
C ARG A 193 12.35 -27.83 15.32
N THR A 194 13.35 -27.22 15.96
CA THR A 194 13.88 -25.95 15.47
C THR A 194 14.59 -26.17 14.14
N ALA A 195 14.65 -25.15 13.27
CA ALA A 195 15.46 -25.22 12.05
C ALA A 195 16.94 -25.52 12.37
N LEU A 196 17.40 -25.20 13.59
CA LEU A 196 18.70 -25.62 14.11
C LEU A 196 18.77 -27.12 14.40
N ASP A 197 17.71 -27.75 14.93
CA ASP A 197 17.66 -29.20 15.15
C ASP A 197 17.71 -29.97 13.82
N THR A 198 16.99 -29.50 12.79
CA THR A 198 17.05 -30.13 11.45
C THR A 198 18.42 -30.00 10.79
N ILE A 199 19.08 -28.85 10.95
CA ILE A 199 20.43 -28.62 10.40
C ILE A 199 21.49 -29.42 11.18
N MET A 200 21.35 -29.55 12.50
CA MET A 200 22.27 -30.34 13.31
C MET A 200 22.11 -31.84 13.07
N ASP A 201 20.88 -32.34 12.87
CA ASP A 201 20.64 -33.75 12.52
C ASP A 201 21.23 -34.11 11.14
N GLU A 202 21.10 -33.23 10.13
CA GLU A 202 21.71 -33.44 8.80
C GLU A 202 23.26 -33.47 8.86
N VAL A 203 23.87 -32.63 9.71
CA VAL A 203 25.32 -32.60 9.92
C VAL A 203 25.80 -33.85 10.66
N ASP A 204 25.05 -34.33 11.64
CA ASP A 204 25.38 -35.54 12.39
C ASP A 204 25.27 -36.80 11.52
N GLN A 205 24.32 -36.86 10.59
CA GLN A 205 24.15 -37.96 9.64
C GLN A 205 25.27 -38.02 8.60
N LEU A 206 25.71 -36.86 8.09
CA LEU A 206 26.84 -36.76 7.16
C LEU A 206 28.20 -37.07 7.80
N SER A 207 28.30 -36.92 9.13
CA SER A 207 29.52 -37.19 9.89
C SER A 207 29.70 -38.68 10.26
N ARG A 208 28.63 -39.48 10.20
CA ARG A 208 28.65 -40.92 10.55
C ARG A 208 28.93 -41.85 9.36
N ASP A 209 28.79 -41.35 8.14
CA ASP A 209 29.05 -42.09 6.89
C ASP A 209 30.44 -41.81 6.28
N ARG A 210 31.45 -41.51 7.12
CA ARG A 210 32.85 -41.44 6.69
C ARG A 210 33.78 -42.20 7.63
#